data_AF-A0A373NBN9-F1
#
_entry.id   AF-A0A373NBN9-F1
#
_cell.length_a   1.000
_cell.length_b   1.000
_cell.length_c   1.000
_cell.angle_alpha   90.00
_cell.angle_beta   90.00
_cell.angle_gamma   90.00
#
_symmetry.space_group_name_H-M   'P 1'
#
loop_
_entity.id
_entity.type
_entity.pdbx_description
1 polymer ?
#
loop_
_entity_poly.entity_id
_entity_poly.type
_entity_poly.pdbx_seq_one_letter_code
_entity_poly.pdbx_strand_id
1 'polypeptide(L)'
;MDRDMQKTKCIIEAIGKNGFKTKWPYTQYTYFNCDNGIVSLDDDFQYPSVALEFVKNLYMECANYKIQEKNCQSDCQKYLSRWPVLRVKHIRYQVIMFERVD
;
A
#
# COMPACT_ATOMS: atom_id res chain seq x y z
N MET A 1 3.74 9.64 11.36
CA MET A 1 5.11 9.96 10.89
C MET A 1 6.14 9.58 11.92
N ASP A 2 6.27 10.26 13.06
CA ASP A 2 7.27 9.87 14.09
C ASP A 2 7.10 8.43 14.58
N ARG A 3 5.85 8.01 14.84
CA ARG A 3 5.51 6.62 15.17
C ARG A 3 5.95 5.63 14.09
N ASP A 4 5.79 6.00 12.82
CA ASP A 4 6.11 5.13 11.69
C ASP A 4 7.63 5.05 11.50
N MET A 5 8.34 6.17 11.68
CA MET A 5 9.81 6.21 11.65
C MET A 5 10.43 5.36 12.76
N GLN A 6 9.86 5.34 13.98
CA GLN A 6 10.34 4.45 15.04
C GLN A 6 10.15 2.97 14.69
N LYS A 7 9.01 2.61 14.07
CA LYS A 7 8.79 1.23 13.58
C LYS A 7 9.80 0.87 12.49
N THR A 8 10.03 1.76 11.52
CA THR A 8 11.04 1.56 10.46
C THR A 8 12.42 1.34 11.07
N LYS A 9 12.79 2.12 12.09
CA LYS A 9 14.06 1.94 12.81
C LYS A 9 14.16 0.55 13.46
N CYS A 10 13.12 0.10 14.15
CA CYS A 10 13.10 -1.24 14.75
C CYS A 10 13.25 -2.36 13.70
N ILE A 11 12.63 -2.21 12.53
CA ILE A 11 12.77 -3.17 11.42
C ILE A 11 14.21 -3.19 10.90
N ILE A 12 14.82 -2.01 10.68
CA ILE A 12 16.21 -1.89 10.24
C ILE A 12 17.15 -2.55 11.25
N GLU A 13 16.96 -2.33 12.55
CA GLU A 13 17.76 -2.96 13.60
C GLU A 13 17.59 -4.48 13.62
N ALA A 14 16.37 -4.99 13.44
CA ALA A 14 16.10 -6.42 13.39
C ALA A 14 16.76 -7.09 12.17
N ILE A 15 16.68 -6.45 11.00
CA ILE A 15 17.36 -6.91 9.77
C ILE A 15 18.89 -6.83 9.98
N GLY A 16 19.38 -5.78 10.63
CA GLY A 16 20.78 -5.61 10.98
C GLY A 16 21.37 -6.76 11.80
N LYS A 17 20.63 -7.21 12.81
CA LYS A 17 21.00 -8.38 13.64
C LYS A 17 21.13 -9.68 12.83
N ASN A 18 20.54 -9.73 11.63
CA ASN A 18 20.60 -10.88 10.73
C ASN A 18 21.70 -10.74 9.65
N GLY A 19 22.69 -9.87 9.86
CA GLY A 19 23.86 -9.75 8.99
C GLY A 19 23.61 -8.91 7.74
N PHE A 20 22.69 -7.97 7.79
CA PHE A 20 22.42 -7.02 6.72
C PHE A 20 22.74 -5.59 7.16
N LYS A 21 23.01 -4.70 6.21
CA LYS A 21 23.23 -3.27 6.45
C LYS A 21 22.51 -2.45 5.40
N THR A 22 22.14 -1.22 5.73
CA THR A 22 21.63 -0.25 4.75
C THR A 22 22.35 1.07 4.91
N LYS A 23 22.63 1.73 3.79
CA LYS A 23 23.10 3.12 3.73
C LYS A 23 21.98 4.10 3.35
N TRP A 24 20.79 3.58 3.09
CA TRP A 24 19.66 4.36 2.60
C TRP A 24 19.04 5.17 3.75
N PRO A 25 18.66 6.44 3.50
CA PRO A 25 18.07 7.29 4.52
C PRO A 25 16.65 6.82 4.87
N TYR A 26 16.44 6.35 6.10
CA TYR A 26 15.16 5.81 6.56
C TYR A 26 14.22 6.85 7.19
N THR A 27 14.66 8.10 7.32
CA THR A 27 13.83 9.23 7.76
C THR A 27 13.13 9.92 6.59
N GLN A 28 13.48 9.55 5.36
CA GLN A 28 12.89 10.08 4.14
C GLN A 28 11.71 9.22 3.71
N TYR A 29 10.77 9.84 3.01
CA TYR A 29 9.61 9.18 2.43
C TYR A 29 9.19 9.91 1.16
N THR A 30 8.55 9.18 0.26
CA THR A 30 8.00 9.73 -0.98
C THR A 30 6.48 9.68 -0.93
N TYR A 31 5.84 10.74 -1.40
CA TYR A 31 4.39 10.78 -1.53
C TYR A 31 3.92 9.89 -2.68
N PHE A 32 2.79 9.22 -2.47
CA PHE A 32 2.14 8.47 -3.53
C PHE A 32 1.86 9.34 -4.76
N ASN A 33 2.28 8.86 -5.92
CA ASN A 33 1.91 9.38 -7.22
C ASN A 33 0.77 8.52 -7.79
N CYS A 34 -0.37 9.12 -8.12
CA CYS A 34 -1.52 8.38 -8.63
C CYS A 34 -1.33 7.79 -10.02
N ASP A 35 -0.43 8.36 -10.82
CA ASP A 35 -0.23 7.95 -12.21
C ASP A 35 0.73 6.75 -12.27
N ASN A 36 1.75 6.74 -11.40
CA ASN A 36 2.86 5.78 -11.47
C ASN A 36 3.03 4.90 -10.22
N GLY A 37 2.33 5.20 -9.12
CA GLY A 37 2.35 4.40 -7.88
C GLY A 37 3.74 4.22 -7.26
N ILE A 38 4.04 3.00 -6.81
CA ILE A 38 5.36 2.64 -6.27
C ILE A 38 6.37 2.33 -7.39
N VAL A 39 5.91 2.03 -8.60
CA VAL A 39 6.76 1.68 -9.76
C VAL A 39 7.67 2.86 -10.15
N SER A 40 7.30 4.10 -9.81
CA SER A 40 8.19 5.25 -9.97
C SER A 40 9.40 5.26 -9.03
N LEU A 41 9.43 4.38 -8.02
CA LEU A 41 10.49 4.27 -7.01
C LEU A 41 11.23 2.93 -7.07
N ASP A 42 10.54 1.89 -7.51
CA ASP A 42 11.04 0.53 -7.65
C ASP A 42 10.37 -0.06 -8.90
N ASP A 43 11.05 0.00 -10.03
CA ASP A 43 10.54 -0.42 -11.34
C ASP A 43 10.40 -1.94 -11.47
N ASP A 44 11.17 -2.68 -10.66
CA ASP A 44 11.08 -4.13 -10.53
C ASP A 44 9.91 -4.58 -9.63
N PHE A 45 9.30 -3.66 -8.87
CA PHE A 45 8.21 -4.00 -7.96
C PHE A 45 6.97 -4.53 -8.70
N GLN A 46 6.60 -5.76 -8.37
CA GLN A 46 5.36 -6.38 -8.85
C GLN A 46 4.34 -6.47 -7.72
N TYR A 47 3.15 -5.90 -7.93
CA TYR A 47 2.04 -6.06 -6.98
C TYR A 47 1.65 -7.54 -6.87
N PRO A 48 1.41 -8.07 -5.66
CA PRO A 48 0.93 -9.44 -5.49
C PRO A 48 -0.35 -9.68 -6.29
N SER A 49 -0.34 -10.69 -7.17
CA SER A 49 -1.44 -10.99 -8.10
C SER A 49 -2.78 -11.14 -7.37
N VAL A 50 -2.78 -11.83 -6.23
CA VAL A 50 -3.96 -12.06 -5.38
C VAL A 50 -4.58 -10.74 -4.91
N ALA A 51 -3.75 -9.77 -4.48
CA ALA A 51 -4.25 -8.47 -4.04
C ALA A 51 -4.81 -7.66 -5.21
N LEU A 52 -4.14 -7.72 -6.37
CA LEU A 52 -4.61 -7.06 -7.58
C LEU A 52 -5.95 -7.63 -8.06
N GLU A 53 -6.09 -8.95 -8.06
CA GLU A 53 -7.32 -9.66 -8.43
C GLU A 53 -8.47 -9.31 -7.47
N PHE A 54 -8.20 -9.29 -6.17
CA PHE A 54 -9.18 -8.87 -5.16
C PHE A 54 -9.72 -7.46 -5.43
N VAL A 55 -8.84 -6.50 -5.69
CA VAL A 55 -9.26 -5.11 -5.96
C VAL A 55 -10.05 -5.00 -7.27
N LYS A 56 -9.66 -5.73 -8.32
CA LYS A 56 -10.42 -5.80 -9.58
C LYS A 56 -11.81 -6.37 -9.37
N ASN A 57 -11.92 -7.47 -8.63
CA ASN A 57 -13.21 -8.10 -8.32
C ASN A 57 -14.10 -7.15 -7.50
N LEU A 58 -13.54 -6.50 -6.47
CA LEU A 58 -14.27 -5.52 -5.69
C LEU A 58 -14.79 -4.36 -6.56
N TYR A 59 -13.98 -3.85 -7.48
CA TYR A 59 -14.40 -2.81 -8.41
C TYR A 59 -15.57 -3.26 -9.31
N MET A 60 -15.48 -4.46 -9.88
CA MET A 60 -16.54 -5.02 -10.74
C MET A 60 -17.84 -5.23 -9.97
N GLU A 61 -17.78 -5.82 -8.77
CA GLU A 61 -18.96 -6.04 -7.92
C GLU A 61 -19.61 -4.72 -7.50
N CYS A 62 -18.81 -3.72 -7.12
CA CYS A 62 -19.33 -2.38 -6.79
C CYS A 62 -19.95 -1.67 -8.01
N ALA A 63 -19.39 -1.83 -9.21
CA ALA A 63 -19.96 -1.26 -10.43
C ALA A 63 -21.29 -1.93 -10.80
N ASN A 64 -21.35 -3.26 -10.73
CA ASN A 64 -22.58 -4.04 -10.96
C ASN A 64 -23.68 -3.66 -9.96
N TYR A 65 -23.32 -3.44 -8.70
CA TYR A 65 -24.26 -2.94 -7.68
C TYR A 65 -24.91 -1.61 -8.10
N LYS A 66 -24.13 -0.63 -8.59
CA LYS A 66 -24.68 0.67 -9.02
C LYS A 66 -25.72 0.56 -10.14
N ILE A 67 -25.64 -0.51 -10.93
CA ILE A 67 -26.55 -0.75 -12.06
C ILE A 67 -27.79 -1.54 -11.60
N GLN A 68 -27.60 -2.53 -10.72
CA GLN A 68 -28.65 -3.51 -10.38
C GLN A 68 -29.36 -3.23 -9.04
N GLU A 69 -28.75 -2.45 -8.15
CA GLU A 69 -29.21 -2.16 -6.77
C GLU A 69 -29.47 -3.40 -5.88
N LYS A 70 -28.94 -4.57 -6.25
CA LYS A 70 -29.14 -5.86 -5.56
C LYS A 70 -27.88 -6.33 -4.82
N ASN A 71 -28.01 -7.30 -3.91
CA ASN A 71 -26.92 -8.01 -3.20
C ASN A 71 -26.17 -7.23 -2.09
N CYS A 72 -26.65 -6.08 -1.64
CA CYS A 72 -26.15 -5.46 -0.40
C CYS A 72 -27.15 -5.58 0.76
N GLN A 73 -26.67 -6.02 1.91
CA GLN A 73 -27.41 -5.99 3.17
C GLN A 73 -27.73 -4.53 3.56
N SER A 74 -28.73 -4.32 4.41
CA SER A 74 -29.16 -2.99 4.89
C SER A 74 -27.98 -2.15 5.38
N ASP A 75 -27.06 -2.79 6.09
CA ASP A 75 -25.88 -2.13 6.65
C ASP A 75 -24.93 -1.66 5.53
N CYS A 76 -24.78 -2.44 4.46
CA CYS A 76 -23.99 -2.06 3.29
C CYS A 76 -24.55 -0.80 2.61
N GLN A 77 -25.88 -0.69 2.43
CA GLN A 77 -26.51 0.50 1.81
C GLN A 77 -26.15 1.80 2.54
N LYS A 78 -26.05 1.77 3.88
CA LYS A 78 -25.62 2.92 4.70
C LYS A 78 -24.20 3.39 4.37
N TYR A 79 -23.33 2.47 3.94
CA TYR A 79 -21.94 2.76 3.60
C TYR A 79 -21.73 3.00 2.09
N LEU A 80 -22.65 2.61 1.22
CA LEU A 80 -22.57 2.80 -0.23
C LEU A 80 -22.84 4.24 -0.70
N SER A 81 -23.61 5.01 0.07
CA SER A 81 -23.75 6.47 -0.14
C SER A 81 -22.41 7.20 0.09
N ARG A 82 -21.48 6.56 0.80
CA ARG A 82 -20.09 6.99 0.86
C ARG A 82 -19.39 6.37 -0.33
N TRP A 83 -18.85 7.20 -1.21
CA TRP A 83 -17.87 6.72 -2.17
C TRP A 83 -16.80 5.94 -1.38
N PRO A 84 -16.50 4.67 -1.71
CA PRO A 84 -15.34 4.03 -1.14
C PRO A 84 -14.18 4.98 -1.42
N VAL A 85 -13.45 5.37 -0.37
CA VAL A 85 -12.28 6.24 -0.52
C VAL A 85 -11.20 5.38 -1.17
N LEU A 86 -11.31 5.17 -2.48
CA LEU A 86 -10.32 4.50 -3.32
C LEU A 86 -9.16 5.44 -3.64
N ARG A 87 -9.26 6.71 -3.23
CA ARG A 87 -8.18 7.68 -3.39
C ARG A 87 -7.19 7.51 -2.24
N VAL A 88 -6.11 6.82 -2.53
CA VAL A 88 -4.95 6.60 -1.66
C VAL A 88 -4.07 7.86 -1.51
N LYS A 89 -4.69 9.03 -1.33
CA LYS A 89 -4.00 10.35 -1.26
C LYS A 89 -3.00 10.49 -0.12
N HIS A 90 -3.06 9.62 0.88
CA HIS A 90 -2.20 9.69 2.06
C HIS A 90 -1.19 8.55 2.14
N ILE A 91 -1.04 7.74 1.08
CA ILE A 91 0.02 6.75 1.02
C ILE A 91 1.36 7.48 0.91
N ARG A 92 2.33 7.00 1.70
CA ARG A 92 3.73 7.40 1.67
C ARG A 92 4.56 6.13 1.57
N TYR A 93 5.60 6.18 0.76
CA TYR A 93 6.52 5.07 0.56
C TYR A 93 7.85 5.35 1.25
N GLN A 94 8.41 4.32 1.87
CA GLN A 94 9.81 4.26 2.27
C GLN A 94 10.40 3.03 1.60
N VAL A 95 11.34 3.22 0.68
CA VAL A 95 12.05 2.14 0.00
C VAL A 95 13.48 2.12 0.56
N ILE A 96 13.89 0.99 1.11
CA ILE A 96 15.16 0.84 1.83
C ILE A 96 15.82 -0.43 1.33
N MET A 97 16.96 -0.28 0.65
CA MET A 97 17.76 -1.41 0.18
C MET A 97 18.70 -1.87 1.30
N PHE A 98 18.79 -3.19 1.48
CA PHE A 98 19.72 -3.82 2.40
C PHE A 98 20.74 -4.65 1.63
N GLU A 99 21.98 -4.60 2.07
CA GLU A 99 23.10 -5.39 1.55
C GLU A 99 23.53 -6.37 2.64
N ARG A 100 23.89 -7.60 2.26
CA ARG A 100 24.48 -8.54 3.21
C ARG A 100 25.86 -8.05 3.62
N VAL A 101 26.20 -8.21 4.89
CA VAL A 101 27.56 -7.99 5.38
C VAL A 101 28.33 -9.28 5.10
N ASP A 102 29.31 -9.22 4.22
CA ASP A 102 30.28 -10.30 4.00
C ASP A 102 31.10 -10.58 5.27
#